data_AF-A0A851PA95-F1
#
_entry.id   AF-A0A851PA95-F1
#
_cell.length_a   1.000
_cell.length_b   1.000
_cell.length_c   1.000
_cell.angle_alpha   90.00
_cell.angle_beta   90.00
_cell.angle_gamma   90.00
#
_symmetry.space_group_name_H-M   'P 1'
#
loop_
_entity.id
_entity.type
_entity.pdbx_description
1 polymer ?
#
loop_
_entity_poly.entity_id
_entity_poly.type
_entity_poly.pdbx_seq_one_letter_code
_entity_poly.pdbx_strand_id
1 'polypeptide(L)'
;NKSEFITKCRTCRQQLRECSQKAAHHEGMSSDEELAPTEEAEFQKSKDNILEDSRKIFEDVHADFCDIRKILLKFQEWKEKFPDSYCDAYISFCLPKLLNPLIRVQLINWNPLEVGMIFQRNFTDLEEMPWLKAVEEFSDAKNSSES
;
A
#
# COMPACT_ATOMS: atom_id res chain seq x y z
N ASN A 1 20.98 -26.94 -1.82
CA ASN A 1 20.47 -28.19 -1.22
C ASN A 1 19.46 -27.83 -0.12
N LYS A 2 18.15 -27.84 -0.40
CA LYS A 2 17.12 -27.29 0.53
C LYS A 2 17.10 -28.00 1.90
N SER A 3 17.44 -29.29 1.93
CA SER A 3 17.50 -30.09 3.16
C SER A 3 18.59 -29.62 4.12
N GLU A 4 19.76 -29.22 3.62
CA GLU A 4 20.86 -28.73 4.46
C GLU A 4 20.54 -27.39 5.13
N PHE A 5 19.82 -26.52 4.41
CA PHE A 5 19.38 -25.22 4.94
C PHE A 5 18.40 -25.41 6.11
N ILE A 6 17.41 -26.29 5.94
CA ILE A 6 16.41 -26.61 6.96
C ILE A 6 17.08 -27.17 8.23
N THR A 7 18.03 -28.10 8.06
CA THR A 7 18.76 -28.69 9.18
C THR A 7 19.61 -27.66 9.92
N LYS A 8 20.30 -26.78 9.19
CA LYS A 8 21.14 -25.73 9.78
C LYS A 8 20.32 -24.73 10.61
N CYS A 9 19.16 -24.30 10.11
CA CYS A 9 18.27 -23.42 10.84
C CYS A 9 17.72 -24.09 12.11
N ARG A 10 17.38 -25.38 12.03
CA ARG A 10 16.93 -26.17 13.19
C ARG A 10 17.98 -26.23 14.30
N THR A 11 19.25 -26.46 13.95
CA THR A 11 20.36 -26.53 14.91
C THR A 11 20.65 -25.18 15.56
N CYS A 12 20.64 -24.08 14.79
CA CYS A 12 20.83 -22.73 15.33
C CYS A 12 19.73 -22.36 16.35
N ARG A 13 18.47 -22.70 16.04
CA ARG A 13 17.32 -22.49 16.93
C ARG A 13 17.39 -23.31 18.22
N GLN A 14 18.00 -24.49 18.19
CA GLN A 14 18.20 -25.31 19.38
C GLN A 14 19.23 -24.69 20.31
N GLN A 15 20.35 -24.21 19.76
CA GLN A 15 21.43 -23.56 20.52
C GLN A 15 20.97 -22.24 21.16
N LEU A 16 20.18 -21.44 20.46
CA LEU A 16 19.59 -20.20 21.01
C LEU A 16 18.64 -20.46 22.20
N ARG A 17 17.87 -21.55 22.14
CA ARG A 17 16.96 -21.97 23.22
C ARG A 17 17.71 -22.52 24.43
N GLU A 18 18.79 -23.26 24.22
CA GLU A 18 19.66 -23.74 25.29
C GLU A 18 20.35 -22.58 26.03
N CYS A 19 20.67 -21.50 25.32
CA CYS A 19 21.28 -20.31 25.91
C CYS A 19 20.28 -19.42 26.66
N SER A 20 18.99 -19.45 26.30
CA SER A 20 17.93 -18.66 26.92
C SER A 20 17.10 -19.51 27.88
N GLN A 21 17.56 -19.66 29.12
CA GLN A 21 16.84 -20.34 30.21
C GLN A 21 15.48 -19.67 30.48
N LYS A 22 14.42 -20.09 29.78
CA LYS A 22 13.02 -19.80 30.12
C LYS A 22 12.22 -21.08 30.26
N ALA A 23 11.30 -21.03 31.22
CA ALA A 23 10.63 -22.14 31.89
C ALA A 23 9.85 -23.10 30.98
N ALA A 24 9.78 -24.36 31.45
CA ALA A 24 8.81 -25.42 31.14
C ALA A 24 8.14 -25.34 29.75
N HIS A 25 8.89 -25.74 28.73
CA HIS A 25 8.38 -25.89 27.38
C HIS A 25 7.50 -27.15 27.26
N HIS A 26 6.18 -26.98 27.06
CA HIS A 26 5.30 -28.08 26.64
C HIS A 26 5.55 -28.42 25.17
N GLU A 27 5.86 -29.69 24.91
CA GLU A 27 6.04 -30.23 23.56
C GLU A 27 4.75 -30.01 22.75
N GLY A 28 4.83 -29.21 21.67
CA GLY A 28 3.68 -28.81 20.85
C GLY A 28 3.34 -27.32 20.85
N MET A 29 4.00 -26.48 21.66
CA MET A 29 3.85 -25.01 21.62
C MET A 29 4.98 -24.28 20.86
N SER A 30 5.73 -25.00 20.02
CA SER A 30 6.70 -24.36 19.13
C SER A 30 5.95 -23.64 18.01
N SER A 31 5.69 -22.33 18.18
CA SER A 31 5.42 -21.48 17.02
C SER A 31 6.71 -21.39 16.20
N ASP A 32 6.70 -21.85 14.95
CA ASP A 32 7.84 -21.83 14.02
C ASP A 32 8.03 -20.44 13.38
N GLU A 33 7.49 -19.39 14.01
CA GLU A 33 7.10 -18.14 13.34
C GLU A 33 7.89 -16.90 13.81
N GLU A 34 9.01 -17.09 14.51
CA GLU A 34 9.95 -15.99 14.79
C GLU A 34 11.03 -15.95 13.71
N LEU A 35 10.94 -14.97 12.79
CA LEU A 35 11.96 -14.66 11.79
C LEU A 35 13.30 -14.39 12.49
N ALA A 36 14.41 -14.89 11.92
CA ALA A 36 15.72 -14.56 12.48
C ALA A 36 15.97 -13.05 12.35
N PRO A 37 16.63 -12.38 13.32
CA PRO A 37 16.85 -10.93 13.29
C PRO A 37 17.54 -10.43 12.00
N THR A 38 18.35 -11.27 11.38
CA THR A 38 18.98 -10.99 10.08
C THR A 38 17.96 -10.97 8.94
N GLU A 39 17.01 -11.90 8.93
CA GLU A 39 15.95 -11.98 7.91
C GLU A 39 15.00 -10.78 8.01
N GLU A 40 14.66 -10.37 9.23
CA GLU A 40 13.85 -9.16 9.48
C GLU A 40 14.56 -7.89 8.96
N ALA A 41 15.87 -7.74 9.25
CA ALA A 41 16.65 -6.61 8.77
C ALA A 41 16.77 -6.58 7.23
N GLU A 42 16.94 -7.75 6.59
CA GLU A 42 16.97 -7.88 5.13
C GLU A 42 15.61 -7.54 4.51
N PHE A 43 14.52 -8.00 5.11
CA PHE A 43 13.16 -7.69 4.69
C PHE A 43 12.89 -6.18 4.77
N GLN A 44 13.19 -5.55 5.91
CA GLN A 44 12.98 -4.11 6.10
C GLN A 44 13.80 -3.29 5.09
N LYS A 45 15.08 -3.65 4.87
CA LYS A 45 15.92 -3.01 3.85
C LYS A 45 15.34 -3.15 2.45
N SER A 46 14.82 -4.33 2.10
CA SER A 46 14.16 -4.56 0.81
C SER A 46 12.91 -3.70 0.65
N LYS A 47 12.06 -3.65 1.70
CA LYS A 47 10.87 -2.79 1.75
C LYS A 47 11.25 -1.32 1.55
N ASP A 48 12.24 -0.81 2.27
CA ASP A 48 12.68 0.59 2.17
C ASP A 48 13.19 0.94 0.77
N ASN A 49 13.96 0.05 0.13
CA ASN A 49 14.42 0.25 -1.24
C ASN A 49 13.24 0.34 -2.22
N ILE A 50 12.25 -0.56 -2.12
CA ILE A 50 11.05 -0.53 -2.96
C ILE A 50 10.27 0.78 -2.77
N LEU A 51 10.20 1.29 -1.54
CA LEU A 51 9.53 2.55 -1.24
C LEU A 51 10.29 3.78 -1.75
N GLU A 52 11.61 3.72 -1.78
CA GLU A 52 12.43 4.78 -2.39
C GLU A 52 12.29 4.77 -3.91
N ASP A 53 12.26 3.60 -4.55
CA ASP A 53 12.05 3.48 -5.98
C ASP A 53 10.61 3.88 -6.37
N SER A 54 9.62 3.58 -5.54
CA SER A 54 8.23 3.95 -5.81
C SER A 54 8.00 5.46 -5.85
N ARG A 55 8.76 6.24 -5.07
CA ARG A 55 8.74 7.71 -5.10
C ARG A 55 9.22 8.29 -6.43
N LYS A 56 9.99 7.52 -7.21
CA LYS A 56 10.57 7.96 -8.48
C LYS A 56 9.71 7.59 -9.70
N ILE A 57 8.64 6.79 -9.53
CA ILE A 57 7.80 6.32 -10.64
C ILE A 57 7.24 7.45 -11.52
N PHE A 58 6.99 8.63 -10.93
CA PHE A 58 6.43 9.79 -11.62
C PHE A 58 7.35 11.02 -11.55
N GLU A 59 8.65 10.85 -11.33
CA GLU A 59 9.59 11.98 -11.14
C GLU A 59 9.72 12.86 -12.39
N ASP A 60 9.54 12.27 -13.57
CA ASP A 60 9.59 12.92 -14.88
C ASP A 60 8.19 13.28 -15.42
N VAL A 61 7.13 12.95 -14.68
CA VAL A 61 5.74 13.20 -15.09
C VAL A 61 5.24 14.49 -14.48
N HIS A 62 4.70 15.38 -15.32
CA HIS A 62 4.10 16.61 -14.85
C HIS A 62 2.89 16.32 -13.94
N ALA A 63 2.76 17.07 -12.84
CA ALA A 63 1.76 16.81 -11.79
C ALA A 63 0.32 16.70 -12.30
N ASP A 64 -0.02 17.41 -13.38
CA ASP A 64 -1.33 17.34 -14.04
C ASP A 64 -1.71 15.94 -14.57
N PHE A 65 -0.75 15.00 -14.66
CA PHE A 65 -0.96 13.65 -15.18
C PHE A 65 -0.69 12.54 -14.16
N CYS A 66 -0.21 12.87 -12.96
CA CYS A 66 0.05 11.89 -11.90
C CYS A 66 -0.62 12.23 -10.55
N ASP A 67 -1.06 13.48 -10.36
CA ASP A 67 -1.88 13.89 -9.21
C ASP A 67 -3.36 13.64 -9.50
N ILE A 68 -3.93 12.66 -8.80
CA ILE A 68 -5.34 12.25 -8.97
C ILE A 68 -6.31 13.42 -8.78
N ARG A 69 -6.05 14.32 -7.82
CA ARG A 69 -6.94 15.47 -7.57
C ARG A 69 -6.90 16.43 -8.75
N LYS A 70 -5.71 16.73 -9.29
CA LYS A 70 -5.57 17.60 -10.47
C LYS A 70 -6.23 17.01 -11.72
N ILE A 71 -6.09 15.71 -11.92
CA ILE A 71 -6.73 15.00 -13.03
C ILE A 71 -8.26 15.09 -12.92
N LEU A 72 -8.79 14.81 -11.72
CA LEU A 72 -10.23 14.88 -11.47
C LEU A 72 -10.78 16.30 -11.64
N LEU A 73 -10.04 17.34 -11.23
CA LEU A 73 -10.44 18.73 -11.46
C LEU A 73 -10.57 19.05 -12.97
N LYS A 74 -9.67 18.56 -13.82
CA LYS A 74 -9.79 18.75 -15.28
C LYS A 74 -10.99 17.99 -15.85
N PHE A 75 -11.27 16.78 -15.36
CA PHE A 75 -12.46 16.04 -15.76
C PHE A 75 -13.74 16.70 -15.28
N GLN A 76 -13.73 17.32 -14.09
CA GLN A 76 -14.85 18.07 -13.57
C GLN A 76 -15.12 19.30 -14.44
N GLU A 77 -14.08 20.08 -14.76
CA GLU A 77 -14.19 21.22 -15.67
C GLU A 77 -14.73 20.80 -17.04
N TRP A 78 -14.29 19.66 -17.58
CA TRP A 78 -14.81 19.14 -18.84
C TRP A 78 -16.29 18.74 -18.71
N LYS A 79 -16.66 18.03 -17.64
CA LYS A 79 -18.03 17.63 -17.36
C LYS A 79 -18.98 18.84 -17.25
N GLU A 80 -18.52 19.94 -16.66
CA GLU A 80 -19.29 21.18 -16.48
C GLU A 80 -19.37 22.00 -17.78
N LYS A 81 -18.28 22.14 -18.53
CA LYS A 81 -18.23 22.99 -19.73
C LYS A 81 -18.77 22.30 -20.98
N PHE A 82 -18.57 21.00 -21.11
CA PHE A 82 -18.93 20.22 -22.31
C PHE A 82 -19.54 18.85 -21.93
N PRO A 83 -20.73 18.83 -21.29
CA PRO A 83 -21.34 17.62 -20.77
C PRO A 83 -21.60 16.56 -21.84
N ASP A 84 -22.03 16.96 -23.04
CA ASP A 84 -22.30 16.02 -24.15
C ASP A 84 -21.02 15.29 -24.58
N SER A 85 -19.94 16.05 -24.81
CA SER A 85 -18.64 15.47 -25.20
C SER A 85 -18.04 14.58 -24.11
N TYR A 86 -18.22 14.96 -22.84
CA TYR A 86 -17.80 14.15 -21.69
C TYR A 86 -18.57 12.82 -21.64
N CYS A 87 -19.89 12.86 -21.90
CA CYS A 87 -20.76 11.69 -21.94
C CYS A 87 -20.43 10.77 -23.13
N ASP A 88 -20.29 11.34 -24.33
CA ASP A 88 -19.99 10.62 -25.57
C ASP A 88 -18.63 9.93 -25.53
N ALA A 89 -17.66 10.50 -24.80
CA ALA A 89 -16.36 9.89 -24.57
C ALA A 89 -16.38 8.81 -23.46
N TYR A 90 -17.54 8.54 -22.85
CA TYR A 90 -17.73 7.56 -21.78
C TYR A 90 -16.79 7.78 -20.58
N ILE A 91 -16.48 9.04 -20.25
CA ILE A 91 -15.45 9.34 -19.26
C ILE A 91 -15.78 8.77 -17.88
N SER A 92 -17.03 8.92 -17.40
CA SER A 92 -17.44 8.35 -16.10
C SER A 92 -17.21 6.83 -16.01
N PHE A 93 -17.35 6.12 -17.13
CA PHE A 93 -17.11 4.68 -17.19
C PHE A 93 -15.60 4.34 -17.23
N CYS A 94 -14.80 5.21 -17.84
CA CYS A 94 -13.35 5.03 -17.98
C CYS A 94 -12.54 5.49 -16.77
N LEU A 95 -13.08 6.39 -15.93
CA LEU A 95 -12.38 6.96 -14.76
C LEU A 95 -11.70 5.92 -13.86
N PRO A 96 -12.36 4.82 -13.42
CA PRO A 96 -11.68 3.81 -12.61
C PRO A 96 -10.45 3.21 -13.30
N LYS A 97 -10.51 3.01 -14.62
CA LYS A 97 -9.40 2.48 -15.40
C LYS A 97 -8.25 3.48 -15.53
N LEU A 98 -8.58 4.76 -15.70
CA LEU A 98 -7.60 5.85 -15.80
C LEU A 98 -6.86 6.08 -14.48
N LEU A 99 -7.55 6.00 -13.35
CA LEU A 99 -6.97 6.24 -12.02
C LEU A 99 -6.23 5.02 -11.45
N ASN A 100 -6.60 3.80 -11.88
CA ASN A 100 -6.03 2.54 -11.38
C ASN A 100 -4.48 2.53 -11.27
N PRO A 101 -3.68 2.92 -12.28
CA PRO A 101 -2.22 2.95 -12.13
C PRO A 101 -1.74 3.90 -11.03
N LEU A 102 -2.39 5.06 -10.87
CA LEU A 102 -2.03 6.05 -9.86
C LEU A 102 -2.39 5.57 -8.45
N ILE A 103 -3.59 4.99 -8.30
CA ILE A 103 -4.05 4.41 -7.03
C ILE A 103 -3.13 3.27 -6.59
N ARG A 104 -2.71 2.39 -7.52
CA ARG A 104 -1.77 1.31 -7.22
C ARG A 104 -0.46 1.80 -6.64
N VAL A 105 0.09 2.90 -7.15
CA VAL A 105 1.31 3.51 -6.60
C VAL A 105 1.08 3.99 -5.18
N GLN A 106 -0.06 4.61 -4.88
CA GLN A 106 -0.40 5.04 -3.51
C GLN A 106 -0.59 3.87 -2.54
N LEU A 107 -1.00 2.70 -3.05
CA LEU A 107 -1.21 1.48 -2.25
C LEU A 107 0.06 0.63 -2.06
N ILE A 108 1.21 0.95 -2.66
CA ILE A 108 2.44 0.13 -2.57
C ILE A 108 2.86 -0.14 -1.12
N ASN A 109 2.73 0.86 -0.24
CA ASN A 109 3.08 0.72 1.17
C ASN A 109 1.89 0.37 2.08
N TRP A 110 0.69 0.21 1.52
CA TRP A 110 -0.50 0.00 2.33
C TRP A 110 -0.63 -1.46 2.71
N ASN A 111 -0.78 -1.71 4.01
CA ASN A 111 -0.97 -3.04 4.57
C ASN A 111 -2.14 -3.03 5.56
N PRO A 112 -3.27 -3.70 5.26
CA PRO A 112 -4.43 -3.73 6.15
C PRO A 112 -4.20 -4.54 7.43
N LEU A 113 -3.11 -5.32 7.53
CA LEU A 113 -2.78 -6.08 8.73
C LEU A 113 -1.91 -5.28 9.72
N GLU A 114 -1.37 -4.14 9.30
CA GLU A 114 -0.61 -3.23 10.17
C GLU A 114 -1.54 -2.35 11.04
N VAL A 115 -2.87 -2.46 10.86
CA VAL A 115 -3.89 -1.79 11.68
C VAL A 115 -3.70 -2.16 13.15
N GLY A 116 -3.33 -1.17 13.98
CA GLY A 116 -3.25 -1.35 15.44
C GLY A 116 -1.91 -1.86 15.98
N MET A 117 -0.88 -2.05 15.14
CA MET A 117 0.48 -2.27 15.64
C MET A 117 1.06 -0.95 16.16
N ILE A 118 1.18 -0.84 17.49
CA ILE A 118 1.64 0.33 18.26
C ILE A 118 3.03 0.83 17.80
N PHE A 119 3.79 0.03 17.05
CA PHE A 119 5.17 0.29 16.67
C PHE A 119 5.39 0.83 15.24
N GLN A 120 4.37 0.89 14.38
CA GLN A 120 4.51 1.47 13.03
C GLN A 120 3.72 2.78 12.91
N ARG A 121 4.45 3.91 12.92
CA ARG A 121 3.91 5.28 12.96
C ARG A 121 3.19 5.76 11.68
N ASN A 122 3.13 4.95 10.63
CA ASN A 122 2.63 5.38 9.31
C ASN A 122 1.45 4.51 8.83
N PHE A 123 0.56 4.11 9.73
CA PHE A 123 -0.71 3.53 9.31
C PHE A 123 -1.61 4.65 8.74
N THR A 124 -1.98 4.55 7.46
CA THR A 124 -3.01 5.38 6.85
C THR A 124 -4.22 4.52 6.60
N ASP A 125 -5.34 4.88 7.24
CA ASP A 125 -6.62 4.22 6.97
C ASP A 125 -6.99 4.42 5.49
N LEU A 126 -7.63 3.41 4.90
CA LEU A 126 -8.04 3.45 3.50
C LEU A 126 -8.99 4.63 3.24
N GLU A 127 -9.90 4.88 4.18
CA GLU A 127 -10.87 6.00 4.16
C GLU A 127 -10.19 7.37 4.21
N GLU A 128 -9.02 7.44 4.85
CA GLU A 128 -8.26 8.68 4.99
C GLU A 128 -7.33 8.97 3.79
N MET A 129 -7.27 8.06 2.82
CA MET A 129 -6.35 8.22 1.70
C MET A 129 -6.72 9.40 0.79
N PRO A 130 -5.73 10.22 0.38
CA PRO A 130 -5.98 11.40 -0.45
C PRO A 130 -6.68 11.11 -1.78
N TRP A 131 -6.38 9.97 -2.41
CA TRP A 131 -7.02 9.57 -3.67
C TRP A 131 -8.50 9.25 -3.49
N LEU A 132 -8.89 8.64 -2.37
CA LEU A 132 -10.26 8.23 -2.13
C LEU A 132 -11.12 9.47 -1.87
N LYS A 133 -10.67 10.37 -1.01
CA LYS A 133 -11.32 11.67 -0.76
C LYS A 133 -11.49 12.46 -2.04
N ALA A 134 -10.48 12.49 -2.92
CA ALA A 134 -10.58 13.19 -4.20
C ALA A 134 -11.66 12.57 -5.13
N VAL A 135 -11.83 11.25 -5.11
CA VAL A 135 -12.87 10.56 -5.89
C VAL A 135 -14.27 10.82 -5.29
N GLU A 136 -14.40 10.83 -3.97
CA GLU A 136 -15.64 11.18 -3.27
C GLU A 136 -16.07 12.61 -3.60
N GLU A 137 -15.17 13.58 -3.46
CA GLU A 137 -15.39 14.98 -3.84
C GLU A 137 -15.85 15.12 -5.30
N PHE A 138 -15.21 14.38 -6.23
CA PHE A 138 -15.58 14.39 -7.64
C PHE A 138 -16.98 13.78 -7.90
N SER A 139 -17.36 12.76 -7.14
CA SER A 139 -18.69 12.13 -7.22
C SER A 139 -19.78 13.06 -6.70
N ASP A 140 -19.52 13.72 -5.56
CA ASP A 140 -20.48 14.56 -4.84
C ASP A 140 -20.72 15.91 -5.51
N ALA A 141 -19.80 16.38 -6.37
CA ALA A 141 -19.96 17.59 -7.18
C ALA A 141 -21.23 17.64 -8.05
N LYS A 142 -21.96 16.51 -8.18
CA LYS A 142 -23.26 16.43 -8.86
C LYS A 142 -24.43 17.00 -8.03
N ASN A 143 -24.30 17.11 -6.70
CA ASN A 143 -25.41 17.42 -5.81
C ASN A 143 -25.62 18.92 -5.51
N SER A 144 -24.73 19.80 -5.97
CA SER A 144 -24.75 21.23 -5.65
C SER A 144 -25.30 22.13 -6.77
N SER A 145 -25.57 21.58 -7.96
CA SER A 145 -26.10 22.35 -9.10
C SER A 145 -27.64 22.38 -9.20
N GLU A 146 -28.35 21.77 -8.25
CA GLU A 146 -29.81 21.84 -8.09
C GLU A 146 -30.15 22.38 -6.70
N SER A 147 -29.96 23.68 -6.47
CA SER A 147 -30.54 24.44 -5.35
C SER A 147 -30.64 25.92 -5.69
#